data_AF-A0A3D0X162-F1
#
_entry.id   AF-A0A3D0X162-F1
#
_cell.length_a   1.000
_cell.length_b   1.000
_cell.length_c   1.000
_cell.angle_alpha   90.00
_cell.angle_beta   90.00
_cell.angle_gamma   90.00
#
_symmetry.space_group_name_H-M   'P 1'
#
loop_
_entity.id
_entity.type
_entity.pdbx_description
1 polymer ?
#
loop_
_entity_poly.entity_id
_entity_poly.type
_entity_poly.pdbx_seq_one_letter_code
_entity_poly.pdbx_strand_id
1 'polypeptide(L)'
;MFSKDIGIDLGTANTLVFMKGKGIVMREPSVVAVDVRTDTVLAVGRQAKEMIGRTPGSIVAVRPMKDGVIADFDITATMLKHFIRQAVRTSAFSKPHIIICIPSGVTEVERRAVEDAARQAGASNVELIEEPMAAAIGAGLPVSEPTGSMVVDIGGGTSEVAVISLGDIVTSCSVRCAGDKFDESIISYVKKKYNLLIGERTAEDIKIRIGSAFPTEDNEDASVEIKGRNLVDGLPKNVTITA
;
A
#
# COMPACT_ATOMS: atom_id res chain seq x y z
N MET A 1 -4.56 12.47 -31.02
CA MET A 1 -5.19 11.65 -29.95
C MET A 1 -4.59 12.14 -28.65
N PHE A 2 -5.37 12.71 -27.72
CA PHE A 2 -4.82 13.27 -26.49
C PHE A 2 -4.34 12.12 -25.58
N SER A 3 -3.05 12.10 -25.26
CA SER A 3 -2.50 11.24 -24.21
C SER A 3 -3.24 11.53 -22.90
N LYS A 4 -3.53 10.49 -22.11
CA LYS A 4 -4.12 10.67 -20.78
C LYS A 4 -3.00 10.77 -19.75
N ASP A 5 -3.08 11.80 -18.90
CA ASP A 5 -2.16 12.01 -17.79
C ASP A 5 -2.72 11.35 -16.53
N ILE A 6 -1.94 10.46 -15.92
CA ILE A 6 -2.34 9.66 -14.76
C ILE A 6 -1.26 9.74 -13.67
N GLY A 7 -1.69 9.95 -12.42
CA GLY A 7 -0.88 9.75 -11.23
C GLY A 7 -1.17 8.40 -10.60
N ILE A 8 -0.15 7.66 -10.19
CA ILE A 8 -0.28 6.38 -9.49
C ILE A 8 0.48 6.46 -8.17
N ASP A 9 -0.24 6.24 -7.08
CA ASP A 9 0.37 5.89 -5.80
C ASP A 9 0.43 4.36 -5.75
N LEU A 10 1.64 3.81 -5.86
CA LEU A 10 1.91 2.36 -5.86
C LEU A 10 2.25 1.88 -4.44
N GLY A 11 1.34 2.14 -3.51
CA GLY A 11 1.57 1.82 -2.11
C GLY A 11 1.65 0.31 -1.81
N THR A 12 2.37 -0.03 -0.73
CA THR A 12 2.54 -1.39 -0.22
C THR A 12 1.21 -2.08 0.11
N ALA A 13 0.20 -1.32 0.56
CA ALA A 13 -1.10 -1.86 0.96
C ALA A 13 -2.21 -1.62 -0.08
N ASN A 14 -2.24 -0.42 -0.67
CA ASN A 14 -3.26 -0.02 -1.64
C ASN A 14 -2.59 0.75 -2.79
N THR A 15 -3.14 0.60 -3.98
CA THR A 15 -2.79 1.37 -5.17
C THR A 15 -3.93 2.34 -5.48
N LEU A 16 -3.60 3.61 -5.68
CA LEU A 16 -4.56 4.65 -6.09
C LEU A 16 -4.18 5.17 -7.47
N VAL A 17 -5.20 5.45 -8.28
CA VAL A 17 -5.00 6.04 -9.61
C VAL A 17 -5.80 7.33 -9.71
N PHE A 18 -5.09 8.43 -9.92
CA PHE A 18 -5.63 9.75 -10.20
C PHE A 18 -5.57 10.04 -11.70
N MET A 19 -6.65 10.54 -12.28
CA MET A 19 -6.68 10.98 -13.68
C MET A 19 -6.94 12.48 -13.75
N LYS A 20 -6.10 13.19 -14.50
CA LYS A 20 -6.23 14.64 -14.70
C LYS A 20 -7.63 15.00 -15.21
N GLY A 21 -8.29 15.93 -14.53
CA GLY A 21 -9.66 16.36 -14.83
C GLY A 21 -10.76 15.40 -14.36
N LYS A 22 -10.44 14.27 -13.71
CA LYS A 22 -11.43 13.33 -13.15
C LYS A 22 -11.24 13.03 -11.66
N GLY A 23 -10.07 13.30 -11.10
CA GLY A 23 -9.78 12.94 -9.71
C GLY A 23 -9.36 11.48 -9.55
N ILE A 24 -9.59 10.91 -8.37
CA ILE A 24 -9.30 9.50 -8.08
C ILE A 24 -10.32 8.63 -8.82
N VAL A 25 -9.84 7.83 -9.77
CA VAL A 25 -10.68 6.93 -10.59
C VAL A 25 -10.60 5.47 -10.16
N MET A 26 -9.63 5.13 -9.30
CA MET A 26 -9.42 3.77 -8.80
C MET A 26 -8.76 3.81 -7.43
N ARG A 27 -9.20 2.90 -6.55
CA ARG A 27 -8.57 2.58 -5.26
C ARG A 27 -8.73 1.09 -5.02
N GLU A 28 -7.63 0.35 -5.10
CA GLU A 28 -7.63 -1.12 -5.00
C GLU A 28 -6.49 -1.57 -4.08
N PRO A 29 -6.64 -2.66 -3.31
CA PRO A 29 -5.53 -3.29 -2.61
C PRO A 29 -4.36 -3.66 -3.54
N SER A 30 -3.13 -3.49 -3.08
CA SER A 30 -1.92 -3.91 -3.82
C SER A 30 -1.67 -5.41 -3.63
N VAL A 31 -2.63 -6.23 -4.08
CA VAL A 31 -2.64 -7.69 -3.87
C VAL A 31 -2.90 -8.39 -5.20
N VAL A 32 -2.18 -9.48 -5.44
CA VAL A 32 -2.34 -10.36 -6.59
C VAL A 32 -2.53 -11.80 -6.13
N ALA A 33 -3.51 -12.51 -6.67
CA ALA A 33 -3.68 -13.94 -6.43
C ALA A 33 -3.05 -14.72 -7.58
N VAL A 34 -2.12 -15.61 -7.27
CA VAL A 34 -1.36 -16.41 -8.23
C VAL A 34 -1.62 -17.89 -8.00
N ASP A 35 -1.84 -18.65 -9.07
CA ASP A 35 -1.75 -20.10 -9.03
C ASP A 35 -0.29 -20.52 -9.09
N VAL A 36 0.24 -21.08 -8.01
CA VAL A 36 1.67 -21.44 -7.91
C VAL A 36 2.09 -22.61 -8.79
N ARG A 37 1.13 -23.33 -9.39
CA ARG A 37 1.43 -24.47 -10.28
C ARG A 37 1.68 -24.02 -11.70
N THR A 38 0.94 -23.01 -12.13
CA THR A 38 0.97 -22.47 -13.51
C THR A 38 1.66 -21.12 -13.58
N ASP A 39 1.97 -20.51 -12.43
CA ASP A 39 2.52 -19.16 -12.31
C ASP A 39 1.61 -18.10 -12.98
N THR A 40 0.29 -18.32 -12.88
CA THR A 40 -0.70 -17.46 -13.54
C THR A 40 -1.43 -16.59 -12.53
N VAL A 41 -1.51 -15.30 -12.84
CA VAL A 41 -2.36 -14.35 -12.10
C VAL A 41 -3.84 -14.67 -12.32
N LEU A 42 -4.54 -14.98 -11.23
CA LEU A 42 -5.98 -15.30 -11.22
C LEU A 42 -6.85 -14.08 -10.91
N ALA A 43 -6.38 -13.21 -10.01
CA ALA A 43 -7.09 -12.01 -9.60
C ALA A 43 -6.11 -10.91 -9.15
N VAL A 44 -6.57 -9.67 -9.21
CA VAL A 44 -5.83 -8.47 -8.77
C VAL A 44 -6.76 -7.60 -7.93
N GLY A 45 -6.21 -6.84 -6.98
CA GLY A 45 -6.99 -5.87 -6.22
C GLY A 45 -7.86 -6.52 -5.15
N ARG A 46 -9.06 -5.99 -4.95
CA ARG A 46 -10.00 -6.45 -3.93
C ARG A 46 -10.35 -7.93 -4.07
N GLN A 47 -10.50 -8.43 -5.30
CA GLN A 47 -10.77 -9.85 -5.55
C GLN A 47 -9.64 -10.74 -5.02
N ALA A 48 -8.38 -10.32 -5.19
CA ALA A 48 -7.23 -11.02 -4.63
C ALA A 48 -7.15 -10.87 -3.09
N LYS A 49 -7.43 -9.69 -2.53
CA LYS A 49 -7.46 -9.49 -1.07
C LYS A 49 -8.52 -10.37 -0.39
N GLU A 50 -9.68 -10.56 -1.01
CA GLU A 50 -10.75 -11.43 -0.50
C GLU A 50 -10.36 -12.92 -0.45
N MET A 51 -9.37 -13.33 -1.24
CA MET A 51 -8.83 -14.69 -1.28
C MET A 51 -7.85 -15.00 -0.14
N ILE A 52 -7.26 -13.97 0.51
CA ILE A 52 -6.28 -14.15 1.60
C ILE A 52 -6.88 -15.00 2.73
N GLY A 53 -6.21 -16.11 3.03
CA GLY A 53 -6.60 -17.04 4.11
C GLY A 53 -7.85 -17.87 3.81
N ARG A 54 -8.37 -17.85 2.58
CA ARG A 54 -9.58 -18.59 2.14
C ARG A 54 -9.34 -19.52 0.95
N THR A 55 -8.16 -19.50 0.35
CA THR A 55 -7.82 -20.30 -0.83
C THR A 55 -7.23 -21.67 -0.50
N PRO A 56 -7.38 -22.65 -1.42
CA PRO A 56 -6.57 -23.87 -1.40
C PRO A 56 -5.08 -23.55 -1.48
N GLY A 57 -4.23 -24.47 -1.02
CA GLY A 57 -2.77 -24.25 -1.01
C GLY A 57 -2.11 -24.02 -2.37
N SER A 58 -2.81 -24.22 -3.49
CA SER A 58 -2.31 -23.90 -4.83
C SER A 58 -2.51 -22.45 -5.24
N ILE A 59 -3.31 -21.66 -4.52
CA ILE A 59 -3.53 -20.25 -4.82
C ILE A 59 -2.99 -19.41 -3.67
N VAL A 60 -2.01 -18.57 -3.98
CA VAL A 60 -1.36 -17.70 -3.01
C VAL A 60 -1.67 -16.26 -3.37
N ALA A 61 -2.19 -15.51 -2.39
CA ALA A 61 -2.30 -14.07 -2.49
C ALA A 61 -0.99 -13.44 -2.02
N VAL A 62 -0.38 -12.63 -2.89
CA VAL A 62 0.90 -11.96 -2.66
C VAL A 62 0.73 -10.45 -2.74
N ARG A 63 1.54 -9.73 -1.96
CA ARG A 63 1.73 -8.28 -2.07
C ARG A 63 3.05 -8.07 -2.79
N PRO A 64 3.05 -7.62 -4.07
CA PRO A 64 4.28 -7.52 -4.84
C PRO A 64 5.09 -6.25 -4.50
N MET A 65 4.49 -5.33 -3.74
CA MET A 65 5.14 -4.19 -3.11
C MET A 65 5.42 -4.50 -1.63
N LYS A 66 6.61 -4.18 -1.14
CA LYS A 66 7.01 -4.34 0.27
C LYS A 66 7.94 -3.22 0.68
N ASP A 67 7.75 -2.67 1.89
CA ASP A 67 8.59 -1.59 2.43
C ASP A 67 8.78 -0.41 1.44
N GLY A 68 7.75 -0.09 0.65
CA GLY A 68 7.77 1.00 -0.33
C GLY A 68 8.46 0.67 -1.66
N VAL A 69 8.92 -0.56 -1.86
CA VAL A 69 9.68 -0.97 -3.05
C VAL A 69 9.09 -2.21 -3.71
N ILE A 70 9.50 -2.48 -4.95
CA ILE A 70 9.08 -3.67 -5.71
C ILE A 70 9.81 -4.89 -5.15
N ALA A 71 9.06 -5.83 -4.56
CA ALA A 71 9.57 -7.12 -4.10
C ALA A 71 9.52 -8.19 -5.20
N ASP A 72 8.55 -8.07 -6.12
CA ASP A 72 8.40 -8.95 -7.28
C ASP A 72 8.06 -8.13 -8.52
N PHE A 73 8.99 -8.11 -9.49
CA PHE A 73 8.88 -7.28 -10.69
C PHE A 73 7.77 -7.74 -11.63
N ASP A 74 7.71 -9.03 -11.96
CA ASP A 74 6.76 -9.57 -12.95
C ASP A 74 5.31 -9.48 -12.43
N ILE A 75 5.11 -9.75 -11.14
CA ILE A 75 3.81 -9.62 -10.49
C ILE A 75 3.41 -8.14 -10.39
N THR A 76 4.34 -7.23 -10.08
CA THR A 76 4.07 -5.78 -10.04
C THR A 76 3.70 -5.24 -11.41
N ALA A 77 4.45 -5.59 -12.46
CA ALA A 77 4.16 -5.16 -13.83
C ALA A 77 2.78 -5.67 -14.28
N THR A 78 2.43 -6.91 -13.93
CA THR A 78 1.10 -7.48 -14.23
C THR A 78 -0.02 -6.77 -13.46
N MET A 79 0.19 -6.46 -12.18
CA MET A 79 -0.74 -5.68 -11.35
C MET A 79 -0.95 -4.27 -11.91
N LEU A 80 0.13 -3.54 -12.19
CA LEU A 80 0.09 -2.20 -12.79
C LEU A 80 -0.63 -2.21 -14.13
N LYS A 81 -0.36 -3.20 -14.98
CA LYS A 81 -1.03 -3.35 -16.28
C LYS A 81 -2.54 -3.54 -16.11
N HIS A 82 -2.96 -4.31 -15.12
CA HIS A 82 -4.38 -4.48 -14.80
C HIS A 82 -5.02 -3.15 -14.40
N PHE A 83 -4.41 -2.44 -13.45
CA PHE A 83 -4.90 -1.16 -12.94
C PHE A 83 -4.92 -0.04 -13.99
N ILE A 84 -3.86 0.10 -14.80
CA ILE A 84 -3.81 1.08 -15.88
C ILE A 84 -4.92 0.81 -16.91
N ARG A 85 -5.14 -0.46 -17.28
CA ARG A 85 -6.24 -0.82 -18.20
C ARG A 85 -7.61 -0.50 -17.62
N GLN A 86 -7.83 -0.82 -16.35
CA GLN A 86 -9.07 -0.55 -15.63
C GLN A 86 -9.37 0.96 -15.54
N ALA A 87 -8.33 1.77 -15.26
CA ALA A 87 -8.46 3.23 -15.13
C ALA A 87 -8.64 3.94 -16.48
N VAL A 88 -7.85 3.57 -17.50
CA VAL A 88 -7.85 4.24 -18.80
C VAL A 88 -9.10 3.91 -19.61
N ARG A 89 -9.68 2.70 -19.49
CA ARG A 89 -10.89 2.25 -20.22
C ARG A 89 -10.87 2.54 -21.74
N THR A 90 -9.70 2.54 -22.38
CA THR A 90 -9.56 2.92 -23.80
C THR A 90 -8.96 1.79 -24.62
N SER A 91 -9.22 1.84 -25.93
CA SER A 91 -8.65 0.98 -26.97
C SER A 91 -7.12 0.83 -26.84
N ALA A 92 -6.59 -0.32 -27.27
CA ALA A 92 -5.20 -0.75 -27.17
C ALA A 92 -4.14 0.22 -27.76
N PHE A 93 -4.56 1.31 -28.40
CA PHE A 93 -3.69 2.27 -29.09
C PHE A 93 -3.37 3.53 -28.27
N SER A 94 -3.97 3.73 -27.08
CA SER A 94 -3.67 4.89 -26.23
C SER A 94 -2.70 4.51 -25.10
N LYS A 95 -1.45 4.94 -25.21
CA LYS A 95 -0.46 4.84 -24.13
C LYS A 95 -0.52 6.09 -23.25
N PRO A 96 -0.80 5.98 -21.94
CA PRO A 96 -0.87 7.14 -21.04
C PRO A 96 0.52 7.64 -20.65
N HIS A 97 0.59 8.92 -20.30
CA HIS A 97 1.68 9.49 -19.51
C HIS A 97 1.39 9.22 -18.03
N ILE A 98 2.36 8.65 -17.33
CA ILE A 98 2.20 8.21 -15.94
C ILE A 98 3.22 8.89 -15.05
N ILE A 99 2.75 9.44 -13.93
CA ILE A 99 3.58 9.87 -12.80
C ILE A 99 3.38 8.85 -11.67
N ILE A 100 4.45 8.30 -11.11
CA ILE A 100 4.37 7.32 -10.01
C ILE A 100 5.09 7.85 -8.77
N CYS A 101 4.44 7.73 -7.61
CA CYS A 101 5.05 8.05 -6.33
C CYS A 101 6.09 6.99 -5.93
N ILE A 102 7.23 7.43 -5.39
CA ILE A 102 8.27 6.58 -4.80
C ILE A 102 8.71 7.14 -3.44
N PRO A 103 9.09 6.31 -2.45
CA PRO A 103 9.62 6.82 -1.19
C PRO A 103 10.87 7.72 -1.39
N SER A 104 11.17 8.64 -0.48
CA SER A 104 12.39 9.48 -0.65
C SER A 104 13.68 8.68 -0.49
N GLY A 105 13.62 7.54 0.20
CA GLY A 105 14.76 6.68 0.51
C GLY A 105 15.08 5.58 -0.52
N VAL A 106 14.47 5.57 -1.71
CA VAL A 106 14.70 4.47 -2.67
C VAL A 106 16.08 4.54 -3.33
N THR A 107 16.65 3.37 -3.62
CA THR A 107 17.89 3.23 -4.37
C THR A 107 17.67 3.39 -5.88
N GLU A 108 18.69 3.76 -6.65
CA GLU A 108 18.58 3.88 -8.12
C GLU A 108 18.05 2.60 -8.80
N VAL A 109 18.37 1.42 -8.24
CA VAL A 109 17.87 0.13 -8.72
C VAL A 109 16.36 -0.01 -8.51
N GLU A 110 15.86 0.34 -7.32
CA GLU A 110 14.43 0.33 -7.00
C GLU A 110 13.67 1.37 -7.85
N ARG A 111 14.27 2.55 -8.07
CA ARG A 111 13.76 3.60 -8.95
C ARG A 111 13.52 3.07 -10.37
N ARG A 112 14.55 2.46 -10.97
CA ARG A 112 14.47 1.86 -12.30
C ARG A 112 13.44 0.75 -12.38
N ALA A 113 13.35 -0.10 -11.36
CA ALA A 113 12.37 -1.18 -11.32
C ALA A 113 10.93 -0.64 -11.45
N VAL A 114 10.62 0.48 -10.78
CA VAL A 114 9.30 1.13 -10.89
C VAL A 114 9.06 1.68 -12.30
N GLU A 115 10.05 2.37 -12.89
CA GLU A 115 9.92 2.89 -14.25
C GLU A 115 9.70 1.76 -15.27
N ASP A 116 10.48 0.69 -15.18
CA ASP A 116 10.43 -0.43 -16.11
C ASP A 116 9.12 -1.23 -15.97
N ALA A 117 8.64 -1.43 -14.73
CA ALA A 117 7.34 -2.06 -14.49
C ALA A 117 6.20 -1.23 -15.12
N ALA A 118 6.26 0.10 -14.99
CA ALA A 118 5.27 1.01 -15.59
C ALA A 118 5.34 1.03 -17.13
N ARG A 119 6.54 1.01 -17.71
CA ARG A 119 6.74 0.90 -19.17
C ARG A 119 6.20 -0.43 -19.69
N GLN A 120 6.50 -1.55 -19.03
CA GLN A 120 5.97 -2.87 -19.37
C GLN A 120 4.44 -2.96 -19.22
N ALA A 121 3.88 -2.20 -18.28
CA ALA A 121 2.44 -2.08 -18.08
C ALA A 121 1.72 -1.24 -19.16
N GLY A 122 2.46 -0.56 -20.04
CA GLY A 122 1.93 0.12 -21.23
C GLY A 122 2.01 1.64 -21.21
N ALA A 123 2.78 2.25 -20.30
CA ALA A 123 3.03 3.69 -20.29
C ALA A 123 3.80 4.13 -21.54
N SER A 124 3.53 5.34 -22.06
CA SER A 124 4.36 5.97 -23.10
C SER A 124 5.54 6.72 -22.52
N ASN A 125 5.30 7.41 -21.41
CA ASN A 125 6.30 8.15 -20.65
C ASN A 125 6.02 7.94 -19.16
N VAL A 126 7.08 7.79 -18.37
CA VAL A 126 7.00 7.55 -16.93
C VAL A 126 7.87 8.60 -16.24
N GLU A 127 7.26 9.32 -15.32
CA GLU A 127 7.94 10.23 -14.41
C GLU A 127 7.75 9.73 -12.99
N LEU A 128 8.74 9.98 -12.14
CA LEU A 128 8.70 9.60 -10.75
C LEU A 128 8.66 10.87 -9.89
N ILE A 129 7.94 10.81 -8.79
CA ILE A 129 7.85 11.88 -7.80
C ILE A 129 8.00 11.27 -6.42
N GLU A 130 8.68 11.96 -5.52
CA GLU A 130 8.82 11.53 -4.14
C GLU A 130 7.46 11.57 -3.43
N GLU A 131 7.11 10.50 -2.72
CA GLU A 131 5.89 10.36 -1.91
C GLU A 131 5.62 11.58 -1.02
N PRO A 132 6.57 12.07 -0.19
CA PRO A 132 6.30 13.23 0.65
C PRO A 132 6.08 14.51 -0.15
N MET A 133 6.68 14.67 -1.33
CA MET A 133 6.39 15.81 -2.22
C MET A 133 4.96 15.71 -2.77
N ALA A 134 4.59 14.54 -3.28
CA ALA A 134 3.23 14.29 -3.77
C ALA A 134 2.18 14.48 -2.65
N ALA A 135 2.46 14.01 -1.44
CA ALA A 135 1.61 14.18 -0.26
C ALA A 135 1.48 15.66 0.14
N ALA A 136 2.57 16.41 0.15
CA ALA A 136 2.56 17.85 0.47
C ALA A 136 1.75 18.66 -0.56
N ILE A 137 1.92 18.37 -1.86
CA ILE A 137 1.10 18.96 -2.93
C ILE A 137 -0.37 18.58 -2.73
N GLY A 138 -0.66 17.31 -2.48
CA GLY A 138 -2.02 16.80 -2.26
C GLY A 138 -2.71 17.40 -1.02
N ALA A 139 -1.93 17.75 0.01
CA ALA A 139 -2.40 18.41 1.23
C ALA A 139 -2.53 19.94 1.09
N GLY A 140 -2.12 20.52 -0.05
CA GLY A 140 -2.20 21.97 -0.29
C GLY A 140 -1.14 22.78 0.46
N LEU A 141 -0.01 22.17 0.82
CA LEU A 141 1.11 22.90 1.43
C LEU A 141 1.78 23.81 0.39
N PRO A 142 2.30 25.00 0.78
CA PRO A 142 2.93 25.96 -0.12
C PRO A 142 4.36 25.53 -0.52
N VAL A 143 4.50 24.37 -1.14
CA VAL A 143 5.81 23.72 -1.42
C VAL A 143 6.73 24.55 -2.31
N SER A 144 6.18 25.42 -3.17
CA SER A 144 6.95 26.28 -4.09
C SER A 144 7.43 27.60 -3.46
N GLU A 145 6.94 27.95 -2.27
CA GLU A 145 7.31 29.19 -1.59
C GLU A 145 8.63 29.03 -0.81
N PRO A 146 9.35 30.12 -0.50
CA PRO A 146 10.51 30.13 0.40
C PRO A 146 10.11 29.94 1.88
N THR A 147 9.09 29.13 2.15
CA THR A 147 8.64 28.73 3.48
C THR A 147 8.95 27.24 3.69
N GLY A 148 9.25 26.85 4.93
CA GLY A 148 9.51 25.46 5.27
C GLY A 148 8.20 24.72 5.55
N SER A 149 7.85 23.75 4.70
CA SER A 149 6.69 22.88 4.88
C SER A 149 7.15 21.50 5.33
N MET A 150 6.80 21.08 6.55
CA MET A 150 7.07 19.72 7.02
C MET A 150 5.86 18.82 6.74
N VAL A 151 6.11 17.63 6.19
CA VAL A 151 5.12 16.56 5.99
C VAL A 151 5.61 15.29 6.67
N VAL A 152 4.67 14.56 7.26
CA VAL A 152 4.87 13.22 7.81
C VAL A 152 3.84 12.32 7.17
N ASP A 153 4.28 11.44 6.27
CA ASP A 153 3.45 10.47 5.58
C ASP A 153 3.68 9.07 6.18
N ILE A 154 2.62 8.42 6.63
CA ILE A 154 2.68 7.08 7.24
C ILE A 154 1.87 6.13 6.37
N GLY A 155 2.58 5.38 5.54
CA GLY A 155 1.99 4.44 4.60
C GLY A 155 1.78 3.04 5.17
N GLY A 156 1.73 2.05 4.27
CA GLY A 156 1.69 0.64 4.64
C GLY A 156 3.05 0.10 5.07
N GLY A 157 4.10 0.36 4.28
CA GLY A 157 5.45 -0.19 4.52
C GLY A 157 6.46 0.82 5.08
N THR A 158 6.29 2.10 4.78
CA THR A 158 7.24 3.17 5.10
C THR A 158 6.55 4.34 5.78
N SER A 159 7.29 5.03 6.63
CA SER A 159 6.96 6.38 7.07
C SER A 159 8.02 7.33 6.52
N GLU A 160 7.57 8.39 5.86
CA GLU A 160 8.40 9.42 5.25
C GLU A 160 8.21 10.74 6.00
N VAL A 161 9.31 11.37 6.39
CA VAL A 161 9.30 12.74 6.93
C VAL A 161 10.12 13.59 5.98
N ALA A 162 9.57 14.71 5.52
CA ALA A 162 10.29 15.64 4.68
C ALA A 162 10.03 17.09 5.08
N VAL A 163 11.03 17.94 4.89
CA VAL A 163 10.89 19.40 4.92
C VAL A 163 11.12 19.91 3.50
N ILE A 164 10.13 20.63 2.98
CA ILE A 164 10.07 21.09 1.59
C ILE A 164 10.10 22.62 1.57
N SER A 165 10.85 23.19 0.62
CA SER A 165 10.85 24.63 0.33
C SER A 165 11.30 24.88 -1.10
N LEU A 166 10.80 25.94 -1.75
CA LEU A 166 11.19 26.31 -3.12
C LEU A 166 11.03 25.19 -4.16
N GLY A 167 10.06 24.30 -3.95
CA GLY A 167 9.75 23.18 -4.83
C GLY A 167 10.67 21.98 -4.68
N ASP A 168 11.53 21.96 -3.67
CA ASP A 168 12.52 20.90 -3.46
C ASP A 168 12.50 20.37 -2.01
N ILE A 169 12.91 19.11 -1.84
CA ILE A 169 13.06 18.48 -0.52
C ILE A 169 14.39 18.94 0.07
N VAL A 170 14.33 19.77 1.11
CA VAL A 170 15.52 20.28 1.81
C VAL A 170 16.17 19.19 2.64
N THR A 171 15.36 18.39 3.31
CA THR A 171 15.80 17.21 4.08
C THR A 171 14.67 16.21 4.17
N SER A 172 15.02 14.92 4.19
CA SER A 172 14.06 13.85 4.40
C SER A 172 14.64 12.69 5.20
N CYS A 173 13.74 11.91 5.79
CA CYS A 173 14.03 10.67 6.48
C CYS A 173 12.96 9.66 6.10
N SER A 174 13.41 8.50 5.61
CA SER A 174 12.58 7.35 5.28
C SER A 174 12.86 6.24 6.29
N VAL A 175 11.81 5.68 6.90
CA VAL A 175 11.94 4.52 7.78
C VAL A 175 10.97 3.42 7.38
N ARG A 176 11.43 2.17 7.39
CA ARG A 176 10.62 0.97 7.12
C ARG A 176 9.81 0.54 8.35
N CYS A 177 9.04 1.48 8.88
CA CYS A 177 8.15 1.28 10.03
C CYS A 177 6.86 2.05 9.78
N ALA A 178 5.76 1.34 9.56
CA ALA A 178 4.46 1.92 9.26
C ALA A 178 3.32 0.91 9.54
N GLY A 179 2.24 0.96 8.77
CA GLY A 179 1.04 0.13 8.96
C GLY A 179 1.29 -1.37 9.13
N ASP A 180 2.20 -1.96 8.35
CA ASP A 180 2.53 -3.39 8.40
C ASP A 180 3.20 -3.75 9.75
N LYS A 181 4.04 -2.87 10.30
CA LYS A 181 4.67 -3.06 11.62
C LYS A 181 3.70 -2.92 12.77
N PHE A 182 2.66 -2.11 12.62
CA PHE A 182 1.57 -2.06 13.58
C PHE A 182 0.81 -3.39 13.61
N ASP A 183 0.51 -3.97 12.44
CA ASP A 183 -0.17 -5.26 12.34
C ASP A 183 0.68 -6.40 12.94
N GLU A 184 1.97 -6.47 12.60
CA GLU A 184 2.92 -7.43 13.20
C GLU A 184 2.98 -7.33 14.74
N SER A 185 2.94 -6.11 15.26
CA SER A 185 2.97 -5.83 16.70
C SER A 185 1.69 -6.32 17.39
N ILE A 186 0.53 -6.11 16.77
CA ILE A 186 -0.77 -6.61 17.25
C ILE A 186 -0.81 -8.14 17.24
N ILE A 187 -0.37 -8.79 16.16
CA ILE A 187 -0.27 -10.26 16.08
C ILE A 187 0.61 -10.78 17.22
N SER A 188 1.77 -10.16 17.41
CA SER A 188 2.74 -10.54 18.44
C SER A 188 2.16 -10.37 19.85
N TYR A 189 1.45 -9.28 20.11
CA TYR A 189 0.78 -9.03 21.38
C TYR A 189 -0.30 -10.07 21.66
N VAL A 190 -1.19 -10.33 20.70
CA VAL A 190 -2.29 -11.30 20.86
C VAL A 190 -1.74 -12.70 21.10
N LYS A 191 -0.69 -13.08 20.37
CA LYS A 191 0.02 -14.35 20.56
C LYS A 191 0.59 -14.49 21.97
N LYS A 192 1.29 -13.46 22.47
CA LYS A 192 1.96 -13.49 23.79
C LYS A 192 0.97 -13.44 24.96
N LYS A 193 -0.06 -12.59 24.88
CA LYS A 193 -1.00 -12.36 25.98
C LYS A 193 -2.09 -13.43 26.07
N TYR A 194 -2.57 -13.93 24.93
CA TYR A 194 -3.74 -14.83 24.88
C TYR A 194 -3.43 -16.24 24.38
N ASN A 195 -2.17 -16.54 24.02
CA ASN A 195 -1.79 -17.79 23.33
C ASN A 195 -2.63 -18.05 22.07
N LEU A 196 -3.05 -16.98 21.38
CA LEU A 196 -3.94 -17.05 20.24
C LEU A 196 -3.20 -16.62 18.97
N LEU A 197 -3.23 -17.47 17.94
CA LEU A 197 -2.71 -17.16 16.62
C LEU A 197 -3.81 -16.50 15.78
N ILE A 198 -3.52 -15.31 15.28
CA ILE A 198 -4.38 -14.56 14.35
C ILE A 198 -3.60 -14.21 13.08
N GLY A 199 -4.32 -13.98 11.98
CA GLY A 199 -3.74 -13.54 10.72
C GLY A 199 -3.71 -12.01 10.59
N GLU A 200 -2.98 -11.53 9.57
CA GLU A 200 -2.81 -10.09 9.27
C GLU A 200 -4.14 -9.34 9.15
N ARG A 201 -5.13 -9.91 8.46
CA ARG A 201 -6.45 -9.28 8.30
C ARG A 201 -7.14 -9.02 9.65
N THR A 202 -7.01 -9.94 10.61
CA THR A 202 -7.59 -9.76 11.94
C THR A 202 -6.83 -8.71 12.72
N ALA A 203 -5.51 -8.64 12.57
CA ALA A 203 -4.69 -7.59 13.18
C ALA A 203 -5.00 -6.20 12.60
N GLU A 204 -5.16 -6.10 11.28
CA GLU A 204 -5.58 -4.86 10.60
C GLU A 204 -6.97 -4.41 11.09
N ASP A 205 -7.92 -5.33 11.28
CA ASP A 205 -9.25 -5.01 11.84
C ASP A 205 -9.17 -4.49 13.28
N ILE A 206 -8.34 -5.11 14.13
CA ILE A 206 -8.07 -4.61 15.49
C ILE A 206 -7.48 -3.20 15.42
N LYS A 207 -6.46 -2.99 14.58
CA LYS A 207 -5.78 -1.70 14.39
C LYS A 207 -6.77 -0.60 14.04
N ILE A 208 -7.66 -0.86 13.08
CA ILE A 208 -8.65 0.13 12.60
C ILE A 208 -9.73 0.40 13.65
N ARG A 209 -10.16 -0.62 14.38
CA ARG A 209 -11.31 -0.50 15.29
C ARG A 209 -10.98 0.07 16.66
N ILE A 210 -9.83 -0.28 17.22
CA ILE A 210 -9.47 0.07 18.61
C ILE A 210 -8.02 0.57 18.75
N GLY A 211 -7.23 0.61 17.68
CA GLY A 211 -5.85 1.06 17.74
C GLY A 211 -5.75 2.56 18.03
N SER A 212 -4.92 2.94 19.01
CA SER A 212 -4.59 4.34 19.26
C SER A 212 -3.14 4.51 19.72
N ALA A 213 -2.54 5.65 19.36
CA ALA A 213 -1.22 6.08 19.82
C ALA A 213 -1.30 7.03 21.03
N PHE A 214 -2.50 7.47 21.43
CA PHE A 214 -2.74 8.36 22.56
C PHE A 214 -4.02 7.96 23.31
N PRO A 215 -4.05 8.00 24.65
CA PRO A 215 -5.28 7.73 25.40
C PRO A 215 -6.38 8.73 25.04
N THR A 216 -7.56 8.24 24.64
CA THR A 216 -8.75 9.07 24.38
C THR A 216 -9.94 8.47 25.10
N GLU A 217 -10.88 9.30 25.55
CA GLU A 217 -12.10 8.85 26.24
C GLU A 217 -12.86 7.79 25.43
N ASP A 218 -12.98 7.97 24.11
CA ASP A 218 -13.63 7.02 23.21
C ASP A 218 -12.94 5.65 23.15
N ASN A 219 -11.64 5.59 23.49
CA ASN A 219 -10.88 4.34 23.43
C ASN A 219 -10.84 3.62 24.79
N GLU A 220 -11.10 4.27 25.92
CA GLU A 220 -10.94 3.64 27.24
C GLU A 220 -11.79 2.37 27.40
N ASP A 221 -12.98 2.34 26.81
CA ASP A 221 -13.90 1.19 26.83
C ASP A 221 -13.97 0.44 25.47
N ALA A 222 -13.13 0.80 24.50
CA ALA A 222 -13.19 0.22 23.17
C ALA A 222 -12.73 -1.23 23.19
N SER A 223 -13.52 -2.12 22.58
CA SER A 223 -13.17 -3.53 22.48
C SER A 223 -13.62 -4.18 21.18
N VAL A 224 -12.94 -5.27 20.82
CA VAL A 224 -13.22 -6.08 19.64
C VAL A 224 -13.14 -7.57 19.98
N GLU A 225 -14.19 -8.31 19.65
CA GLU A 225 -14.15 -9.77 19.67
C GLU A 225 -13.45 -10.29 18.42
N ILE A 226 -12.43 -11.13 18.62
CA ILE A 226 -11.68 -11.76 17.55
C ILE A 226 -11.70 -13.27 17.68
N LYS A 227 -11.56 -13.95 16.54
CA LYS A 227 -11.41 -15.40 16.47
C LYS A 227 -10.01 -15.75 15.97
N GLY A 228 -9.37 -16.69 16.64
CA GLY A 228 -8.06 -17.21 16.23
C GLY A 228 -7.91 -18.69 16.56
N ARG A 229 -6.72 -19.23 16.30
CA ARG A 229 -6.36 -20.60 16.67
C ARG A 229 -5.60 -20.58 17.99
N ASN A 230 -6.13 -21.23 19.02
CA ASN A 230 -5.44 -21.39 20.29
C ASN A 230 -4.18 -22.25 20.08
N LEU A 231 -3.03 -21.77 20.57
CA LEU A 231 -1.74 -22.43 20.41
C LEU A 231 -1.53 -23.59 21.40
N VAL A 232 -2.35 -23.68 22.44
CA VAL A 232 -2.25 -24.75 23.45
C VAL A 232 -2.93 -26.04 22.97
N ASP A 233 -4.17 -25.93 22.47
CA ASP A 233 -4.99 -27.08 22.07
C ASP A 233 -5.23 -27.15 20.56
N GLY A 234 -4.84 -26.13 19.79
CA GLY A 234 -5.03 -26.06 18.34
C GLY A 234 -6.45 -25.70 17.90
N LEU A 235 -7.39 -25.47 18.82
CA LEU A 235 -8.79 -25.27 18.52
C LEU A 235 -9.12 -23.78 18.26
N PRO A 236 -10.19 -23.48 17.48
CA PRO A 236 -10.67 -22.12 17.34
C PRO A 236 -11.16 -21.56 18.68
N LYS A 237 -10.72 -20.36 19.03
CA LYS A 237 -11.11 -19.65 20.26
C LYS A 237 -11.46 -18.20 19.96
N ASN A 238 -12.50 -17.71 20.63
CA ASN A 238 -12.87 -16.30 20.62
C ASN A 238 -12.28 -15.60 21.86
N VAL A 239 -11.81 -14.37 21.67
CA VAL A 239 -11.24 -13.53 22.72
C VAL A 239 -11.67 -12.08 22.47
N THR A 240 -12.00 -11.36 23.53
CA THR A 240 -12.20 -9.90 23.48
C THR A 240 -10.89 -9.18 23.75
N ILE A 241 -10.49 -8.33 22.81
CA ILE A 241 -9.36 -7.41 22.94
C ILE A 241 -9.91 -6.05 23.31
N THR A 242 -9.33 -5.42 24.33
CA THR A 242 -9.62 -4.04 24.73
C THR A 242 -8.46 -3.15 24.29
N ALA A 243 -8.74 -1.87 24.06
CA ALA A 243 -7.72 -0.85 23.79
C ALA A 243 -6.73 -0.68 24.96
#